data_AF-A0AAW4V585-F1
#
_entry.id   AF-A0AAW4V585-F1
#
_cell.length_a   1.000
_cell.length_b   1.000
_cell.length_c   1.000
_cell.angle_alpha   90.00
_cell.angle_beta   90.00
_cell.angle_gamma   90.00
#
_symmetry.space_group_name_H-M   'P 1'
#
loop_
_entity.id
_entity.type
_entity.pdbx_description
1 polymer ?
#
loop_
_entity_poly.entity_id
_entity_poly.type
_entity_poly.pdbx_seq_one_letter_code
_entity_poly.pdbx_strand_id
1 'polypeptide(L)'
;MWHISFMGNKKNQEFKNDVLPKNSKKITNNSFWINGKFFSFILIATIISFTFYNFFTQPIKNHSIIELILCIIIGIIFLIPIFLVHEILHAIWFPKKAKKELWYEINRNSLFLFSFQIYSNCPLKRNRFLLMLLFPNIILALIPLFLWYCGIVFISPFISRIIGSLLTILFTCGASDYSLFFDTVLCTKKEDNIIIFKNEFYSSNTT
;
A
#
# COMPACT_ATOMS: atom_id res chain seq x y z
N MET A 1 21.15 11.35 -7.77
CA MET A 1 20.46 11.19 -6.47
C MET A 1 18.95 11.15 -6.71
N TRP A 2 18.19 10.35 -5.98
CA TRP A 2 16.72 10.42 -6.01
C TRP A 2 16.31 11.68 -5.24
N HIS A 3 15.65 12.65 -5.88
CA HIS A 3 15.24 13.91 -5.24
C HIS A 3 13.97 13.70 -4.40
N ILE A 4 14.11 13.07 -3.22
CA ILE A 4 13.03 12.90 -2.24
C ILE A 4 13.24 13.93 -1.13
N SER A 5 12.25 14.79 -0.91
CA SER A 5 12.27 15.79 0.15
C SER A 5 11.22 15.44 1.20
N PHE A 6 11.63 15.34 2.46
CA PHE A 6 10.71 15.16 3.58
C PHE A 6 10.10 16.51 3.96
N MET A 7 8.78 16.65 3.78
CA MET A 7 8.08 17.93 3.97
C MET A 7 7.45 18.08 5.36
N GLY A 8 7.31 16.99 6.10
CA GLY A 8 6.76 17.00 7.46
C GLY A 8 5.25 16.74 7.48
N ASN A 9 4.54 17.42 8.40
CA ASN A 9 3.12 17.21 8.64
C ASN A 9 2.25 17.90 7.57
N LYS A 10 1.41 17.11 6.90
CA LYS A 10 0.50 17.55 5.82
C LYS A 10 -0.53 18.62 6.23
N LYS A 11 -0.96 18.67 7.50
CA LYS A 11 -2.04 19.58 7.96
C LYS A 11 -1.75 21.08 7.77
N ASN A 12 -0.48 21.48 7.62
CA ASN A 12 -0.08 22.89 7.69
C ASN A 12 0.53 23.44 6.39
N GLN A 13 0.51 22.69 5.28
CA GLN A 13 1.16 23.13 4.05
C GLN A 13 0.27 22.85 2.84
N GLU A 14 -0.05 23.90 2.10
CA GLU A 14 -0.58 23.76 0.74
C GLU A 14 0.55 23.25 -0.17
N PHE A 15 0.25 22.23 -0.97
CA PHE A 15 1.18 21.72 -1.99
C PHE A 15 1.70 22.87 -2.84
N LYS A 16 2.98 23.24 -2.63
CA LYS A 16 3.62 24.35 -3.34
C LYS A 16 3.74 24.02 -4.82
N ASN A 17 2.87 24.65 -5.61
CA ASN A 17 3.01 24.91 -7.05
C ASN A 17 3.33 23.70 -7.92
N ASP A 18 2.32 22.88 -8.22
CA ASP A 18 2.35 22.06 -9.43
C ASP A 18 1.06 22.28 -10.23
N VAL A 19 1.20 22.48 -11.54
CA VAL A 19 0.10 22.69 -12.47
C VAL A 19 -0.32 21.33 -13.01
N LEU A 20 -1.60 21.00 -12.88
CA LEU A 20 -2.16 19.77 -13.45
C LEU A 20 -1.92 19.73 -14.98
N PRO A 21 -1.49 18.60 -15.57
CA PRO A 21 -1.25 18.52 -17.01
C PRO A 21 -2.49 18.95 -17.82
N LYS A 22 -2.26 19.61 -18.98
CA LYS A 22 -3.34 19.97 -19.90
C LYS A 22 -4.14 18.71 -20.30
N ASN A 23 -5.46 18.85 -20.43
CA ASN A 23 -6.40 17.76 -20.75
C ASN A 23 -6.52 16.64 -19.69
N SER A 24 -6.11 16.89 -18.45
CA SER A 24 -6.34 15.95 -17.36
C SER A 24 -7.83 15.85 -17.03
N LYS A 25 -8.37 14.64 -17.08
CA LYS A 25 -9.73 14.32 -16.67
C LYS A 25 -9.69 13.75 -15.27
N LYS A 26 -10.41 14.40 -14.35
CA LYS A 26 -10.65 13.84 -13.03
C LYS A 26 -11.51 12.60 -13.19
N ILE A 27 -11.09 11.51 -12.56
CA ILE A 27 -11.86 10.27 -12.55
C ILE A 27 -12.79 10.37 -11.34
N THR A 28 -14.01 10.88 -11.57
CA THR A 28 -14.97 11.30 -10.53
C THR A 28 -16.09 10.30 -10.25
N ASN A 29 -16.13 9.15 -10.91
CA ASN A 29 -17.33 8.32 -10.83
C ASN A 29 -17.46 7.65 -9.46
N ASN A 30 -18.56 7.88 -8.73
CA ASN A 30 -18.79 7.32 -7.40
C ASN A 30 -18.75 5.78 -7.36
N SER A 31 -18.94 5.10 -8.49
CA SER A 31 -18.79 3.64 -8.62
C SER A 31 -17.33 3.16 -8.56
N PHE A 32 -16.36 4.03 -8.86
CA PHE A 32 -14.92 3.76 -8.83
C PHE A 32 -14.49 3.28 -7.45
N TRP A 33 -14.68 4.13 -6.44
CA TRP A 33 -14.36 3.83 -5.05
C TRP A 33 -15.13 2.63 -4.49
N ILE A 34 -16.28 2.27 -5.06
CA ILE A 34 -17.06 1.09 -4.65
C ILE A 34 -16.43 -0.16 -5.26
N ASN A 35 -16.14 -0.16 -6.56
CA ASN A 35 -15.60 -1.32 -7.28
C ASN A 35 -14.15 -1.64 -6.88
N GLY A 36 -13.26 -0.64 -6.85
CA GLY A 36 -11.87 -0.84 -6.44
C GLY A 36 -11.76 -1.34 -5.00
N LYS A 37 -12.52 -0.74 -4.07
CA LYS A 37 -12.57 -1.20 -2.67
C LYS A 37 -13.18 -2.59 -2.55
N PHE A 38 -14.19 -2.93 -3.35
CA PHE A 38 -14.79 -4.26 -3.34
C PHE A 38 -13.79 -5.34 -3.75
N PHE A 39 -13.05 -5.14 -4.86
CA PHE A 39 -12.03 -6.09 -5.29
C PHE A 39 -10.84 -6.15 -4.31
N SER A 40 -10.43 -5.00 -3.77
CA SER A 40 -9.42 -4.92 -2.70
C SER A 40 -9.85 -5.72 -1.46
N PHE A 41 -11.13 -5.60 -1.06
CA PHE A 41 -11.70 -6.35 0.06
C PHE A 41 -11.69 -7.86 -0.20
N ILE A 42 -12.10 -8.31 -1.40
CA ILE A 42 -12.04 -9.74 -1.77
C ILE A 42 -10.61 -10.27 -1.68
N LEU A 43 -9.64 -9.52 -2.23
CA LEU A 43 -8.23 -9.90 -2.20
C LEU A 43 -7.73 -10.04 -0.75
N ILE A 44 -8.01 -9.04 0.09
CA ILE A 44 -7.61 -9.04 1.51
C ILE A 44 -8.29 -10.17 2.27
N ALA A 45 -9.60 -10.36 2.11
CA ALA A 45 -10.36 -11.42 2.76
C ALA A 45 -9.78 -12.80 2.40
N THR A 46 -9.39 -13.01 1.14
CA THR A 46 -8.77 -14.25 0.68
C THR A 46 -7.46 -14.54 1.41
N ILE A 47 -6.57 -13.53 1.52
CA ILE A 47 -5.28 -13.68 2.21
C ILE A 47 -5.48 -13.90 3.72
N ILE A 48 -6.42 -13.18 4.35
CA ILE A 48 -6.77 -13.39 5.75
C ILE A 48 -7.26 -14.83 5.96
N SER A 49 -8.24 -15.29 5.17
CA SER A 49 -8.79 -16.64 5.27
C SER A 49 -7.73 -17.72 5.09
N PHE A 50 -6.83 -17.56 4.12
CA PHE A 50 -5.75 -18.51 3.89
C PHE A 50 -4.73 -18.52 5.06
N THR A 51 -4.42 -17.37 5.64
CA THR A 51 -3.58 -17.28 6.84
C THR A 51 -4.21 -17.96 8.04
N PHE A 52 -5.49 -17.69 8.30
CA PHE A 52 -6.23 -18.34 9.38
C PHE A 52 -6.28 -19.85 9.19
N TYR A 53 -6.55 -20.32 7.96
CA TYR A 53 -6.51 -21.75 7.64
C TYR A 53 -5.13 -22.37 7.96
N ASN A 54 -4.04 -21.74 7.52
CA ASN A 54 -2.69 -22.21 7.83
C ASN A 54 -2.40 -22.22 9.34
N PHE A 55 -2.90 -21.22 10.08
CA PHE A 55 -2.73 -21.14 11.52
C PHE A 55 -3.42 -22.31 12.26
N PHE A 56 -4.59 -22.74 11.80
CA PHE A 56 -5.35 -23.84 12.43
C PHE A 56 -4.95 -25.25 11.95
N THR A 57 -4.29 -25.35 10.80
CA THR A 57 -3.89 -26.65 10.21
C THR A 57 -2.46 -27.04 10.50
N GLN A 58 -1.61 -26.08 10.90
CA GLN A 58 -0.27 -26.37 11.40
C GLN A 58 -0.36 -27.26 12.66
N PRO A 59 0.43 -28.35 12.75
CA PRO A 59 0.26 -29.42 13.75
C PRO A 59 0.69 -29.06 15.18
N ILE A 60 0.71 -27.77 15.55
CA ILE A 60 1.13 -27.31 16.87
C ILE A 60 -0.12 -27.18 17.75
N LYS A 61 -0.59 -28.29 18.31
CA LYS A 61 -1.72 -28.30 19.24
C LYS A 61 -1.35 -27.62 20.56
N ASN A 62 -1.66 -26.32 20.67
CA ASN A 62 -1.97 -25.55 21.90
C ASN A 62 -1.87 -24.06 21.56
N HIS A 63 -2.88 -23.53 20.89
CA HIS A 63 -2.95 -22.11 20.56
C HIS A 63 -4.00 -21.45 21.45
N SER A 64 -3.58 -20.45 22.22
CA SER A 64 -4.53 -19.59 22.91
C SER A 64 -4.83 -18.37 22.04
N ILE A 65 -6.08 -17.89 22.09
CA ILE A 65 -6.48 -16.62 21.45
C ILE A 65 -5.60 -15.46 21.95
N ILE A 66 -5.18 -15.52 23.23
CA ILE A 66 -4.29 -14.55 23.86
C ILE A 66 -2.94 -14.47 23.14
N GLU A 67 -2.37 -15.62 22.76
CA GLU A 67 -1.10 -15.68 22.04
C GLU A 67 -1.20 -15.04 20.64
N LEU A 68 -2.31 -15.27 19.94
CA LEU A 68 -2.58 -14.63 18.65
C LEU A 68 -2.69 -13.10 18.79
N ILE A 69 -3.41 -12.62 19.81
CA ILE A 69 -3.54 -11.19 20.10
C ILE A 69 -2.18 -10.57 20.39
N LEU A 70 -1.34 -11.24 21.21
CA LEU A 70 0.02 -10.77 21.50
C LEU A 70 0.87 -10.68 20.24
N CYS A 71 0.81 -11.67 19.35
CA CYS A 71 1.53 -11.66 18.07
C CYS A 71 1.11 -10.46 17.20
N ILE A 72 -0.18 -10.16 17.13
CA ILE A 72 -0.73 -9.01 16.39
C ILE A 72 -0.22 -7.69 16.97
N ILE A 73 -0.25 -7.52 18.30
CA ILE A 73 0.23 -6.30 18.97
C ILE A 73 1.72 -6.08 18.68
N ILE A 74 2.54 -7.12 18.82
CA ILE A 74 3.97 -7.05 18.49
C ILE A 74 4.15 -6.67 17.02
N GLY A 75 3.39 -7.29 16.11
CA GLY A 75 3.41 -6.96 14.68
C GLY A 75 3.14 -5.48 14.41
N ILE A 76 2.12 -4.90 15.05
CA ILE A 76 1.75 -3.48 14.86
C ILE A 76 2.90 -2.53 15.22
N ILE A 77 3.67 -2.82 16.27
CA ILE A 77 4.81 -1.98 16.70
C ILE A 77 5.87 -1.88 15.59
N PHE A 78 6.09 -2.96 14.84
CA PHE A 78 7.07 -3.00 13.75
C PHE A 78 6.57 -2.37 12.44
N LEU A 79 5.29 -2.03 12.31
CA LEU A 79 4.74 -1.51 11.04
C LEU A 79 5.23 -0.11 10.69
N ILE A 80 5.46 0.76 11.68
CA ILE A 80 5.81 2.17 11.43
C ILE A 80 7.06 2.33 10.54
N PRO A 81 8.23 1.71 10.86
CA PRO A 81 9.39 1.81 9.98
C PRO A 81 9.18 1.12 8.62
N ILE A 82 8.36 0.07 8.57
CA ILE A 82 8.06 -0.65 7.32
C ILE A 82 7.24 0.23 6.38
N PHE A 83 6.26 1.01 6.89
CA PHE A 83 5.51 1.94 6.05
C PHE A 83 6.35 3.08 5.50
N LEU A 84 7.37 3.52 6.23
CA LEU A 84 8.34 4.47 5.67
C LEU A 84 9.07 3.87 4.46
N VAL A 85 9.52 2.61 4.58
CA VAL A 85 10.14 1.89 3.47
C VAL A 85 9.15 1.70 2.32
N HIS A 86 7.88 1.39 2.61
CA HIS A 86 6.81 1.22 1.62
C HIS A 86 6.66 2.44 0.71
N GLU A 87 6.55 3.64 1.29
CA GLU A 87 6.44 4.88 0.52
C GLU A 87 7.72 5.21 -0.27
N ILE A 88 8.90 4.85 0.26
CA ILE A 88 10.15 4.99 -0.47
C ILE A 88 10.18 4.05 -1.69
N LEU A 89 9.66 2.82 -1.57
CA LEU A 89 9.55 1.90 -2.70
C LEU A 89 8.63 2.44 -3.81
N HIS A 90 7.53 3.11 -3.46
CA HIS A 90 6.71 3.87 -4.42
C HIS A 90 7.54 4.95 -5.14
N ALA A 91 8.35 5.71 -4.39
CA ALA A 91 9.17 6.80 -4.93
C ALA A 91 10.16 6.35 -6.02
N ILE A 92 10.62 5.09 -5.98
CA ILE A 92 11.55 4.49 -6.97
C ILE A 92 10.91 4.41 -8.36
N TRP A 93 9.58 4.36 -8.46
CA TRP A 93 8.91 4.28 -9.75
C TRP A 93 8.81 5.62 -10.47
N PHE A 94 9.02 6.74 -9.80
CA PHE A 94 9.02 8.05 -10.46
C PHE A 94 10.38 8.36 -11.12
N PRO A 95 10.44 9.14 -12.21
CA PRO A 95 11.72 9.56 -12.81
C PRO A 95 12.69 10.17 -11.79
N LYS A 96 14.00 9.97 -11.96
CA LYS A 96 15.02 10.48 -11.01
C LYS A 96 15.00 12.00 -10.85
N LYS A 97 14.66 12.72 -11.93
CA LYS A 97 14.56 14.18 -11.98
C LYS A 97 13.20 14.73 -11.49
N ALA A 98 12.21 13.86 -11.26
CA ALA A 98 10.91 14.29 -10.75
C ALA A 98 11.04 14.74 -9.29
N LYS A 99 10.31 15.79 -8.92
CA LYS A 99 10.21 16.24 -7.53
C LYS A 99 9.34 15.22 -6.79
N LYS A 100 9.81 14.76 -5.64
CA LYS A 100 9.11 13.78 -4.82
C LYS A 100 9.07 14.28 -3.39
N GLU A 101 7.89 14.31 -2.82
CA GLU A 101 7.67 14.85 -1.49
C GLU A 101 7.06 13.77 -0.61
N LEU A 102 7.78 13.41 0.45
CA LEU A 102 7.28 12.47 1.45
C LEU A 102 6.64 13.27 2.58
N TRP A 103 5.38 12.98 2.83
CA TRP A 103 4.58 13.60 3.86
C TRP A 103 4.15 12.56 4.88
N TYR A 104 3.95 13.01 6.11
CA TYR A 104 3.22 12.23 7.10
C TYR A 104 2.00 13.00 7.57
N GLU A 105 0.96 12.27 7.93
CA GLU A 105 -0.24 12.84 8.53
C GLU A 105 -0.52 12.13 9.86
N ILE A 106 -0.77 12.94 10.89
CA ILE A 106 -1.23 12.45 12.19
C ILE A 106 -2.72 12.69 12.28
N ASN A 107 -3.51 11.64 12.11
CA ASN A 107 -4.95 11.71 12.21
C ASN A 107 -5.43 10.98 13.46
N ARG A 108 -5.77 11.75 14.50
CA ARG A 108 -6.27 11.23 15.78
C ARG A 108 -7.64 10.55 15.68
N ASN A 109 -8.38 10.76 14.60
CA ASN A 109 -9.71 10.18 14.38
C ASN A 109 -9.68 8.97 13.43
N SER A 110 -8.48 8.51 13.06
CA SER A 110 -8.25 7.38 12.18
C SER A 110 -7.73 6.19 13.00
N LEU A 111 -8.10 4.98 12.57
CA LEU A 111 -7.58 3.74 13.17
C LEU A 111 -6.04 3.66 13.10
N PHE A 112 -5.44 4.31 12.10
CA PHE A 112 -4.00 4.51 11.98
C PHE A 112 -3.64 5.93 12.41
N LEU A 113 -2.90 6.05 13.52
CA LEU A 113 -2.47 7.33 14.08
C LEU A 113 -1.50 8.08 13.14
N PHE A 114 -0.70 7.33 12.38
CA PHE A 114 0.28 7.84 11.42
C PHE A 114 0.01 7.25 10.04
N SER A 115 -0.01 8.10 9.02
CA SER A 115 0.06 7.69 7.62
C SER A 115 1.21 8.41 6.92
N PHE A 116 1.89 7.70 6.01
CA PHE A 116 2.90 8.27 5.13
C PHE A 116 2.35 8.29 3.71
N GLN A 117 2.65 9.34 2.94
CA GLN A 117 2.24 9.47 1.55
C GLN A 117 3.36 10.12 0.74
N ILE A 118 3.74 9.49 -0.38
CA ILE A 118 4.62 10.09 -1.38
C ILE A 118 3.81 10.81 -2.47
N TYR A 119 4.21 12.04 -2.78
CA TYR A 119 3.68 12.80 -3.92
C TYR A 119 4.76 13.02 -4.95
N SER A 120 4.36 13.05 -6.21
CA SER A 120 5.24 13.48 -7.29
C SER A 120 4.49 14.33 -8.29
N ASN A 121 5.21 15.28 -8.87
CA ASN A 121 4.69 16.20 -9.88
C ASN A 121 4.71 15.65 -11.31
N CYS A 122 5.14 14.40 -11.48
CA CYS A 122 5.29 13.77 -12.78
C CYS A 122 4.22 12.70 -13.00
N PRO A 123 3.43 12.78 -14.09
CA PRO A 123 2.50 11.73 -14.45
C PRO A 123 3.26 10.46 -14.87
N LEU A 124 2.70 9.29 -14.57
CA LEU A 124 3.24 7.99 -14.94
C LEU A 124 2.37 7.33 -16.01
N LYS A 125 2.98 6.69 -17.01
CA LYS A 125 2.23 5.79 -17.91
C LYS A 125 1.44 4.77 -17.11
N ARG A 126 0.19 4.46 -17.50
CA ARG A 126 -0.70 3.53 -16.79
C ARG A 126 -0.01 2.26 -16.29
N ASN A 127 0.70 1.52 -17.15
CA ASN A 127 1.34 0.26 -16.73
C ASN A 127 2.43 0.47 -15.69
N ARG A 128 3.19 1.57 -15.78
CA ARG A 128 4.21 1.93 -14.79
C ARG A 128 3.57 2.34 -13.46
N PHE A 129 2.43 3.01 -13.51
CA PHE A 129 1.65 3.37 -12.33
C PHE A 129 1.06 2.13 -11.64
N LEU A 130 0.49 1.20 -12.39
CA LEU A 130 -0.02 -0.08 -11.85
C LEU A 130 1.09 -0.88 -11.15
N LEU A 131 2.28 -0.95 -11.74
CA LEU A 131 3.43 -1.61 -11.13
C LEU A 131 3.90 -0.88 -9.87
N MET A 132 3.93 0.46 -9.88
CA MET A 132 4.24 1.26 -8.71
C MET A 132 3.32 0.88 -7.53
N LEU A 133 2.00 0.84 -7.75
CA LEU A 133 1.03 0.53 -6.69
C LEU A 133 1.26 -0.83 -6.03
N LEU A 134 1.55 -1.87 -6.83
CA LEU A 134 1.71 -3.22 -6.29
C LEU A 134 3.11 -3.48 -5.72
N PHE A 135 4.13 -2.78 -6.21
CA PHE A 135 5.52 -3.13 -5.95
C PHE A 135 5.89 -3.19 -4.46
N PRO A 136 5.54 -2.21 -3.61
CA PRO A 136 5.90 -2.28 -2.20
C PRO A 136 5.26 -3.47 -1.49
N ASN A 137 3.97 -3.72 -1.73
CA ASN A 137 3.25 -4.86 -1.14
C ASN A 137 3.79 -6.20 -1.64
N ILE A 138 4.20 -6.29 -2.91
CA ILE A 138 4.81 -7.51 -3.46
C ILE A 138 6.12 -7.83 -2.71
N ILE A 139 7.00 -6.83 -2.59
CA ILE A 139 8.33 -7.01 -2.00
C ILE A 139 8.28 -7.21 -0.49
N LEU A 140 7.49 -6.40 0.22
CA LEU A 140 7.49 -6.36 1.67
C LEU A 140 6.53 -7.37 2.30
N ALA A 141 5.44 -7.75 1.62
CA ALA A 141 4.41 -8.62 2.18
C ALA A 141 4.22 -9.91 1.38
N LEU A 142 3.87 -9.84 0.09
CA LEU A 142 3.44 -11.03 -0.67
C LEU A 142 4.55 -12.09 -0.81
N ILE A 143 5.75 -11.69 -1.23
CA ILE A 143 6.88 -12.62 -1.38
C ILE A 143 7.25 -13.24 -0.02
N PRO A 144 7.49 -12.47 1.06
CA PRO A 144 7.76 -13.05 2.37
C PRO A 144 6.62 -13.94 2.89
N LEU A 145 5.36 -13.56 2.65
CA LEU A 145 4.19 -14.33 3.10
C LEU A 145 4.10 -15.67 2.36
N PHE A 146 4.39 -15.68 1.05
CA PHE A 146 4.49 -16.90 0.28
C PHE A 146 5.60 -17.83 0.81
N LEU A 147 6.80 -17.29 1.07
CA LEU A 147 7.89 -18.07 1.66
C LEU A 147 7.52 -18.63 3.05
N TRP A 148 6.76 -17.87 3.82
CA TRP A 148 6.23 -18.31 5.11
C TRP A 148 5.21 -19.45 4.96
N TYR A 149 4.26 -19.36 4.03
CA TYR A 149 3.31 -20.45 3.73
C TYR A 149 4.02 -21.72 3.28
N CYS A 150 5.11 -21.61 2.52
CA CYS A 150 5.95 -22.75 2.13
C CYS A 150 6.76 -23.35 3.30
N GLY A 151 6.71 -22.75 4.49
CA GLY A 151 7.50 -23.19 5.65
C GLY A 151 9.00 -22.90 5.54
N ILE A 152 9.43 -22.11 4.55
CA ILE A 152 10.84 -21.73 4.35
C ILE A 152 11.32 -20.83 5.49
N VAL A 153 10.45 -19.93 5.96
CA VAL A 153 10.71 -19.03 7.08
C VAL A 153 10.13 -19.64 8.36
N PHE A 154 10.80 -20.68 8.87
CA PHE A 154 10.41 -21.37 10.10
C PHE A 154 11.58 -21.45 11.09
N ILE A 155 11.43 -20.81 12.25
CA ILE A 155 12.43 -20.81 13.34
C ILE A 155 11.86 -21.57 14.54
N SER A 156 10.71 -21.11 15.03
CA SER A 156 9.93 -21.78 16.06
C SER A 156 8.45 -21.55 15.81
N PRO A 157 7.56 -22.38 16.37
CA PRO A 157 6.12 -22.17 16.31
C PRO A 157 5.69 -20.74 16.66
N PHE A 158 6.19 -20.21 17.77
CA PHE A 158 5.83 -18.87 18.25
C PHE A 158 6.31 -17.76 17.31
N ILE A 159 7.58 -17.80 16.90
CA ILE A 159 8.17 -16.79 16.02
C ILE A 159 7.51 -16.85 14.63
N SER A 160 7.25 -18.06 14.12
CA SER A 160 6.54 -18.26 12.86
C SER A 160 5.16 -17.60 12.88
N ARG A 161 4.42 -17.70 13.98
CA ARG A 161 3.12 -17.02 14.15
C ARG A 161 3.25 -15.50 14.15
N ILE A 162 4.25 -14.95 14.84
CA ILE A 162 4.52 -13.50 14.80
C ILE A 162 4.78 -13.06 13.36
N ILE A 163 5.66 -13.75 12.64
CA ILE A 163 6.00 -13.46 11.24
C ILE A 163 4.75 -13.53 10.35
N GLY A 164 3.99 -14.62 10.41
CA GLY A 164 2.76 -14.79 9.63
C GLY A 164 1.73 -13.70 9.91
N SER A 165 1.52 -13.34 11.18
CA SER A 165 0.61 -12.26 11.58
C SER A 165 1.07 -10.88 11.08
N LEU A 166 2.35 -10.55 11.25
CA LEU A 166 2.96 -9.31 10.77
C LEU A 166 2.84 -9.16 9.25
N LEU A 167 3.20 -10.21 8.49
CA LEU A 167 3.15 -10.20 7.03
C LEU A 167 1.72 -10.10 6.50
N THR A 168 0.76 -10.72 7.20
CA THR A 168 -0.66 -10.61 6.86
C THR A 168 -1.15 -9.19 7.09
N ILE A 169 -0.87 -8.60 8.25
CA ILE A 169 -1.25 -7.21 8.54
C ILE A 169 -0.61 -6.25 7.54
N LEU A 170 0.67 -6.45 7.22
CA LEU A 170 1.35 -5.62 6.24
C LEU A 170 0.69 -5.70 4.86
N PHE A 171 0.31 -6.91 4.43
CA PHE A 171 -0.45 -7.09 3.19
C PHE A 171 -1.79 -6.36 3.23
N THR A 172 -2.53 -6.42 4.34
CA THR A 172 -3.85 -5.79 4.45
C THR A 172 -3.79 -4.27 4.51
N CYS A 173 -2.73 -3.70 5.08
CA CYS A 173 -2.51 -2.25 5.08
C CYS A 173 -2.31 -1.67 3.66
N GLY A 174 -1.97 -2.50 2.67
CA GLY A 174 -1.95 -2.15 1.25
C GLY A 174 -3.31 -1.90 0.60
N ALA A 175 -4.43 -1.96 1.35
CA ALA A 175 -5.79 -1.87 0.83
C ALA A 175 -6.05 -0.68 -0.11
N SER A 176 -5.48 0.49 0.20
CA SER A 176 -5.59 1.70 -0.62
C SER A 176 -4.94 1.53 -1.98
N ASP A 177 -3.76 0.91 -2.01
CA ASP A 177 -2.98 0.69 -3.23
C ASP A 177 -3.68 -0.32 -4.13
N TYR A 178 -4.24 -1.39 -3.56
CA TYR A 178 -5.04 -2.37 -4.31
C TYR A 178 -6.34 -1.75 -4.85
N SER A 179 -7.03 -0.93 -4.05
CA SER A 179 -8.22 -0.23 -4.51
C SER A 179 -7.87 0.61 -5.73
N LEU A 180 -6.83 1.44 -5.63
CA LEU A 180 -6.37 2.32 -6.69
C LEU A 180 -5.85 1.54 -7.91
N PHE A 181 -5.31 0.35 -7.70
CA PHE A 181 -4.89 -0.56 -8.77
C PHE A 181 -6.10 -1.04 -9.59
N PHE A 182 -7.11 -1.62 -8.93
CA PHE A 182 -8.31 -2.11 -9.61
C PHE A 182 -9.05 -0.98 -10.32
N ASP A 183 -9.15 0.14 -9.64
CA ASP A 183 -9.68 1.40 -10.15
C ASP A 183 -8.97 1.88 -11.42
N THR A 184 -7.63 1.89 -11.42
CA THR A 184 -6.84 2.22 -12.61
C THR A 184 -7.10 1.20 -13.72
N VAL A 185 -7.21 -0.09 -13.41
CA VAL A 185 -7.50 -1.13 -14.40
C VAL A 185 -8.86 -0.92 -15.06
N LEU A 186 -9.89 -0.58 -14.27
CA LEU A 186 -11.29 -0.48 -14.70
C LEU A 186 -11.61 0.84 -15.42
N CYS A 187 -10.93 1.94 -15.09
CA CYS A 187 -11.35 3.28 -15.50
C CYS A 187 -10.35 4.05 -16.38
N THR A 188 -9.21 3.45 -16.74
CA THR A 188 -8.19 4.12 -17.55
C THR A 188 -7.80 3.28 -18.76
N LYS A 189 -7.43 3.94 -19.86
CA LYS A 189 -6.96 3.29 -21.10
C LYS A 189 -5.46 3.05 -21.04
N LYS A 190 -4.96 2.11 -21.85
CA LYS A 190 -3.53 1.71 -21.86
C LYS A 190 -2.60 2.88 -22.18
N GLU A 191 -3.08 3.86 -22.94
CA GLU A 191 -2.37 5.03 -23.41
C GLU A 191 -2.35 6.17 -22.39
N ASP A 192 -3.18 6.09 -21.35
CA ASP A 192 -3.34 7.16 -20.36
C ASP A 192 -2.07 7.32 -19.51
N ASN A 193 -1.75 8.57 -19.18
CA ASN A 193 -0.85 8.89 -18.09
C ASN A 193 -1.65 9.25 -16.85
N ILE A 194 -1.19 8.75 -15.71
CA ILE A 194 -1.89 8.80 -14.44
C ILE A 194 -1.14 9.73 -13.49
N ILE A 195 -1.88 10.58 -12.79
CA ILE A 195 -1.34 11.47 -11.77
C ILE A 195 -2.29 11.55 -10.58
N ILE A 196 -1.70 11.49 -9.38
CA ILE A 196 -2.41 11.79 -8.14
C ILE A 196 -2.06 13.23 -7.78
N PHE A 197 -3.07 14.09 -7.73
CA PHE A 197 -2.90 15.51 -7.44
C PHE A 197 -3.87 15.92 -6.34
N LYS A 198 -3.36 16.44 -5.21
CA LYS A 198 -4.16 16.86 -4.04
C LYS A 198 -5.14 15.78 -3.55
N ASN A 199 -4.68 14.52 -3.44
CA ASN A 199 -5.51 13.33 -3.11
C ASN A 199 -6.56 12.96 -4.17
N GLU A 200 -6.55 13.58 -5.33
CA GLU A 200 -7.50 13.29 -6.39
C GLU A 200 -6.82 12.59 -7.56
N PHE A 201 -7.56 11.68 -8.18
CA PHE A 201 -7.07 10.79 -9.22
C PHE A 201 -7.42 11.34 -10.61
N TYR A 202 -6.41 11.50 -11.46
CA TYR A 202 -6.55 12.06 -12.80
C TYR A 202 -5.89 11.16 -13.85
N SER A 203 -6.51 11.07 -15.02
CA SER A 203 -5.87 10.56 -16.23
C SER A 203 -5.71 11.69 -17.25
N SER A 204 -4.58 11.70 -17.97
CA SER A 204 -4.38 12.57 -19.13
C SER A 204 -3.94 11.74 -20.34
N ASN A 205 -4.53 12.05 -21.49
CA ASN A 205 -4.04 11.55 -22.76
C ASN A 205 -2.94 12.50 -23.20
N THR A 206 -1.69 12.03 -23.26
CA THR A 206 -0.67 12.73 -24.04
C THR A 206 -1.05 12.54 -25.51
N THR A 207 -1.75 13.52 -26.07
CA THR A 207 -1.67 13.83 -27.51
C THR A 207 -0.34 14.51 -27.76
#